data_AF-A0A1H9F911-F1
#
_entry.id   AF-A0A1H9F911-F1
#
_cell.length_a   1.000
_cell.length_b   1.000
_cell.length_c   1.000
_cell.angle_alpha   90.00
_cell.angle_beta   90.00
_cell.angle_gamma   90.00
#
_symmetry.space_group_name_H-M   'P 1'
#
loop_
_entity.id
_entity.type
_entity.pdbx_description
1 polymer ?
#
loop_
_entity_poly.entity_id
_entity_poly.type
_entity_poly.pdbx_seq_one_letter_code
_entity_poly.pdbx_strand_id
1 'polypeptide(L)'
;MVESKMGDGDGYKLMEIIRGKKATHFIINCPNEIHPPQEISTRTFSRRIEKGEKLCDICTGRKHHNFNKIMPKEKLYKLYVVKNMSSAKIAESLGKEVTRQHINYLLRKYGIPRKQKHQNRKRPLQEKISKDDLYYLYIIEQKSQAEIAKEYNVNSRSISYLMSIYGIKSRGKTEANN
;
A
#
# COMPACT_ATOMS: atom_id res chain seq x y z
N MET A 1 41.42 -18.98 -18.04
CA MET A 1 40.16 -19.63 -18.46
C MET A 1 39.76 -20.58 -17.34
N VAL A 2 38.70 -20.25 -16.60
CA VAL A 2 38.18 -21.14 -15.54
C VAL A 2 36.83 -21.64 -16.02
N GLU A 3 36.84 -22.81 -16.64
CA GLU A 3 35.65 -23.61 -16.90
C GLU A 3 35.16 -24.19 -15.57
N SER A 4 34.45 -23.38 -14.78
CA SER A 4 33.71 -23.91 -13.64
C SER A 4 32.44 -24.57 -14.18
N LYS A 5 32.48 -25.89 -14.34
CA LYS A 5 31.29 -26.75 -14.42
C LYS A 5 30.47 -26.56 -13.14
N MET A 6 29.66 -25.51 -13.09
CA MET A 6 28.63 -25.36 -12.07
C MET A 6 27.48 -26.28 -12.47
N GLY A 7 27.41 -27.41 -11.76
CA GLY A 7 26.52 -28.53 -12.07
C GLY A 7 25.07 -28.11 -12.24
N ASP A 8 24.38 -28.91 -13.04
CA ASP A 8 22.95 -28.90 -13.23
C ASP A 8 22.25 -28.88 -11.86
N GLY A 9 21.95 -27.68 -11.36
CA GLY A 9 21.15 -27.52 -10.16
C GLY A 9 19.72 -27.91 -10.51
N ASP A 10 19.11 -28.77 -9.69
CA ASP A 10 17.77 -29.33 -9.91
C ASP A 10 16.79 -28.29 -10.48
N GLY A 11 16.60 -28.36 -11.80
CA GLY A 11 15.60 -27.61 -12.54
C GLY A 11 16.08 -26.48 -13.46
N TYR A 12 17.38 -26.18 -13.66
CA TYR A 12 17.88 -25.17 -14.64
C TYR A 12 19.25 -25.43 -15.26
N LYS A 13 19.44 -24.90 -16.48
CA LYS A 13 20.75 -24.69 -17.12
C LYS A 13 21.13 -23.20 -17.10
N LEU A 14 22.31 -22.85 -16.57
CA LEU A 14 22.84 -21.49 -16.65
C LEU A 14 23.29 -21.21 -18.09
N MET A 15 22.77 -20.14 -18.69
CA MET A 15 23.08 -19.76 -20.06
C MET A 15 24.12 -18.64 -20.12
N GLU A 16 23.88 -17.55 -19.38
CA GLU A 16 24.72 -16.35 -19.47
C GLU A 16 24.75 -15.60 -18.14
N ILE A 17 25.83 -14.87 -17.89
CA ILE A 17 26.00 -13.98 -16.75
C ILE A 17 26.05 -12.53 -17.24
N ILE A 18 25.00 -11.75 -16.96
CA ILE A 18 24.92 -10.34 -17.30
C ILE A 18 25.43 -9.50 -16.12
N ARG A 19 26.57 -8.82 -16.29
CA ARG A 19 27.14 -7.94 -15.27
C ARG A 19 26.61 -6.52 -15.45
N GLY A 20 25.61 -6.14 -14.66
CA GLY A 20 25.07 -4.77 -14.63
C GLY A 20 25.78 -3.86 -13.63
N LYS A 21 25.66 -2.53 -13.82
CA LYS A 21 26.27 -1.51 -12.94
C LYS A 21 25.85 -1.59 -11.45
N LYS A 22 24.66 -2.14 -11.16
CA LYS A 22 24.09 -2.23 -9.80
C LYS A 22 23.95 -3.66 -9.28
N ALA A 23 23.90 -4.65 -10.17
CA ALA A 23 23.76 -6.05 -9.83
C ALA A 23 24.14 -6.94 -11.03
N THR A 24 24.68 -8.11 -10.71
CA THR A 24 24.87 -9.20 -11.67
C THR A 24 23.58 -10.01 -11.77
N HIS A 25 23.25 -10.43 -12.97
CA HIS A 25 22.09 -11.25 -13.28
C HIS A 25 22.56 -12.52 -13.99
N PHE A 26 21.80 -13.60 -13.81
CA PHE A 26 21.98 -14.87 -14.48
C PHE A 26 20.79 -15.11 -15.40
N ILE A 27 21.08 -15.45 -16.66
CA ILE A 27 20.10 -15.97 -17.59
C ILE A 27 20.07 -17.48 -17.41
N ILE A 28 18.94 -18.01 -17.00
CA ILE A 28 18.74 -19.43 -16.73
C ILE A 28 17.66 -19.99 -17.68
N ASN A 29 17.92 -21.15 -18.28
CA ASN A 29 16.99 -21.85 -19.14
C ASN A 29 16.34 -23.06 -18.45
N CYS A 30 15.03 -23.23 -18.66
CA CYS A 30 14.29 -24.36 -18.13
C CYS A 30 14.70 -25.65 -18.86
N PRO A 31 15.02 -26.75 -18.14
CA PRO A 31 15.36 -28.04 -18.75
C PRO A 31 14.20 -28.63 -19.55
N ASN A 32 12.97 -28.29 -19.17
CA ASN A 32 11.75 -28.78 -19.83
C ASN A 32 11.35 -27.89 -21.02
N GLU A 33 12.09 -26.81 -21.32
CA GLU A 33 11.87 -25.89 -22.45
C GLU A 33 10.44 -25.31 -22.57
N ILE A 34 9.67 -25.33 -21.48
CA ILE A 34 8.24 -24.95 -21.47
C ILE A 34 8.02 -23.43 -21.50
N HIS A 35 9.08 -22.63 -21.39
CA HIS A 35 9.03 -21.18 -21.40
C HIS A 35 10.39 -20.58 -21.77
N PRO A 36 10.45 -19.33 -22.25
CA PRO A 36 11.70 -18.66 -22.58
C PRO A 36 12.64 -18.50 -21.37
N PRO A 37 13.95 -18.31 -21.59
CA PRO A 37 14.94 -18.11 -20.54
C PRO A 37 14.55 -16.97 -19.58
N GLN A 38 14.85 -17.15 -18.29
CA GLN A 38 14.53 -16.18 -17.24
C GLN A 38 15.77 -15.47 -16.75
N GLU A 39 15.64 -14.18 -16.49
CA GLU A 39 16.66 -13.37 -15.84
C GLU A 39 16.41 -13.35 -14.33
N ILE A 40 17.41 -13.74 -13.54
CA ILE A 40 17.36 -13.70 -12.08
C ILE A 40 18.61 -13.03 -11.53
N SER A 41 18.46 -12.26 -10.45
CA SER A 41 19.62 -11.68 -9.77
C SER A 41 20.48 -12.76 -9.12
N THR A 42 21.80 -12.54 -9.03
CA THR A 42 22.72 -13.46 -8.31
C THR A 42 22.25 -13.73 -6.88
N ARG A 43 21.76 -12.71 -6.18
CA ARG A 43 21.18 -12.84 -4.83
C ARG A 43 20.01 -13.82 -4.80
N THR A 44 19.10 -13.73 -5.77
CA THR A 44 17.94 -14.63 -5.87
C THR A 44 18.38 -16.06 -6.19
N PHE A 45 19.39 -16.20 -7.06
CA PHE A 45 19.98 -17.50 -7.39
C PHE A 45 20.60 -18.17 -6.16
N SER A 46 21.54 -17.51 -5.48
CA SER A 46 22.23 -18.04 -4.30
C SER A 46 21.25 -18.43 -3.20
N ARG A 47 20.29 -17.55 -2.87
CA ARG A 47 19.26 -17.84 -1.85
C ARG A 47 18.44 -19.09 -2.16
N ARG A 48 18.18 -19.36 -3.43
CA ARG A 48 17.35 -20.52 -3.84
C ARG A 48 18.17 -21.80 -3.79
N ILE A 49 19.41 -21.78 -4.27
CA ILE A 49 20.33 -22.91 -4.17
C ILE A 49 20.58 -23.29 -2.70
N GLU A 50 20.86 -22.32 -1.83
CA GLU A 50 21.07 -22.54 -0.39
C GLU A 50 19.88 -23.23 0.30
N LYS A 51 18.67 -22.98 -0.20
CA LYS A 51 17.43 -23.55 0.34
C LYS A 51 16.98 -24.83 -0.37
N GLY A 52 17.74 -25.33 -1.34
CA GLY A 52 17.31 -26.43 -2.22
C GLY A 52 16.01 -26.11 -2.98
N GLU A 53 15.69 -24.83 -3.18
CA GLU A 53 14.51 -24.41 -3.91
C GLU A 53 14.76 -24.55 -5.42
N LYS A 54 13.83 -25.21 -6.13
CA LYS A 54 13.79 -25.15 -7.59
C LYS A 54 13.77 -23.69 -8.05
N LEU A 55 14.66 -23.35 -8.97
CA LEU A 55 14.79 -21.99 -9.48
C LEU A 55 13.59 -21.59 -10.38
N CYS A 56 12.69 -22.53 -10.73
CA CYS A 56 11.73 -22.34 -11.83
C CYS A 56 10.46 -21.72 -11.36
N ASP A 57 10.32 -20.42 -11.46
CA ASP A 57 9.10 -19.82 -10.96
C ASP A 57 7.86 -20.31 -11.74
N ILE A 58 7.96 -20.46 -13.06
CA ILE A 58 6.85 -20.95 -13.89
C ILE A 58 6.53 -22.43 -13.62
N CYS A 59 7.52 -23.32 -13.62
CA CYS A 59 7.37 -24.77 -13.39
C CYS A 59 7.07 -25.12 -11.92
N THR A 60 7.46 -24.28 -10.96
CA THR A 60 7.09 -24.45 -9.55
C THR A 60 5.72 -23.86 -9.23
N GLY A 61 5.03 -23.31 -10.24
CA GLY A 61 3.74 -22.65 -10.05
C GLY A 61 3.84 -21.31 -9.31
N ARG A 62 5.04 -20.76 -9.08
CA ARG A 62 5.24 -19.39 -8.64
C ARG A 62 4.89 -18.45 -9.79
N LYS A 63 3.65 -18.00 -9.79
CA LYS A 63 3.12 -17.04 -10.77
C LYS A 63 3.84 -15.70 -10.62
N HIS A 64 4.82 -15.41 -11.48
CA HIS A 64 5.29 -14.04 -11.70
C HIS A 64 4.18 -13.27 -12.39
N HIS A 65 3.36 -12.60 -11.59
CA HIS A 65 2.31 -11.80 -12.14
C HIS A 65 2.94 -10.58 -12.83
N ASN A 66 3.10 -10.66 -14.14
CA ASN A 66 3.55 -9.54 -14.96
C ASN A 66 2.41 -8.51 -15.11
N PHE A 67 1.92 -8.01 -13.96
CA PHE A 67 0.71 -7.21 -13.84
C PHE A 67 0.79 -5.90 -14.62
N ASN A 68 2.00 -5.41 -14.91
CA ASN A 68 2.18 -4.25 -15.78
C ASN A 68 1.65 -4.50 -17.20
N LYS A 69 1.71 -5.74 -17.69
CA LYS A 69 1.21 -6.13 -19.02
C LYS A 69 -0.31 -6.22 -19.05
N ILE A 70 -0.91 -6.72 -17.96
CA ILE A 70 -2.38 -6.87 -17.81
C ILE A 70 -3.05 -5.52 -17.47
N MET A 71 -2.34 -4.68 -16.73
CA MET A 71 -2.81 -3.40 -16.21
C MET A 71 -1.80 -2.29 -16.52
N PRO A 72 -1.81 -1.76 -17.75
CA PRO A 72 -1.00 -0.60 -18.11
C PRO A 72 -1.49 0.66 -17.38
N LYS A 73 -0.60 1.66 -17.29
CA LYS A 73 -0.84 2.92 -16.55
C LYS A 73 -2.14 3.60 -16.94
N GLU A 74 -2.42 3.74 -18.23
CA GLU A 74 -3.63 4.41 -18.75
C GLU A 74 -4.91 3.70 -18.32
N LYS A 75 -4.94 2.37 -18.41
CA LYS A 75 -6.07 1.55 -17.98
C LYS A 75 -6.30 1.71 -16.48
N LEU A 76 -5.24 1.66 -15.68
CA LEU A 76 -5.35 1.86 -14.24
C LEU A 76 -5.85 3.27 -13.89
N TYR A 77 -5.35 4.30 -14.59
CA TYR A 77 -5.78 5.69 -14.38
C TYR A 77 -7.26 5.88 -14.71
N LYS A 78 -7.73 5.34 -15.85
CA LYS A 78 -9.16 5.38 -16.21
C LYS A 78 -10.04 4.72 -15.14
N LEU A 79 -9.67 3.54 -14.65
CA LEU A 79 -10.46 2.85 -13.63
C LEU A 79 -10.42 3.57 -12.27
N TYR A 80 -9.23 3.99 -11.83
CA TYR A 80 -9.01 4.52 -10.48
C TYR A 80 -9.43 5.99 -10.34
N VAL A 81 -9.05 6.83 -11.31
CA VAL A 81 -9.29 8.28 -11.28
C VAL A 81 -10.59 8.61 -11.97
N VAL A 82 -10.72 8.30 -13.27
CA VAL A 82 -11.90 8.71 -14.07
C VAL A 82 -13.18 8.02 -13.59
N LYS A 83 -13.16 6.70 -13.44
CA LYS A 83 -14.31 5.93 -12.92
C LYS A 83 -14.40 5.90 -11.40
N ASN A 84 -13.51 6.61 -10.71
CA ASN A 84 -13.44 6.71 -9.25
C ASN A 84 -13.48 5.36 -8.50
N MET A 85 -13.03 4.25 -9.11
CA MET A 85 -13.08 2.93 -8.45
C MET A 85 -12.05 2.83 -7.32
N SER A 86 -12.32 1.96 -6.34
CA SER A 86 -11.38 1.66 -5.26
C SER A 86 -10.37 0.59 -5.70
N SER A 87 -9.19 0.55 -5.09
CA SER A 87 -8.18 -0.48 -5.41
C SER A 87 -8.71 -1.90 -5.18
N ALA A 88 -9.64 -2.09 -4.24
CA ALA A 88 -10.29 -3.37 -3.97
C ALA A 88 -11.28 -3.75 -5.08
N LYS A 89 -12.14 -2.81 -5.50
CA LYS A 89 -13.11 -3.05 -6.58
C LYS A 89 -12.44 -3.30 -7.92
N ILE A 90 -11.33 -2.61 -8.20
CA ILE A 90 -10.51 -2.87 -9.38
C ILE A 90 -9.93 -4.28 -9.33
N ALA A 91 -9.39 -4.69 -8.19
CA ALA A 91 -8.83 -6.03 -8.02
C ALA A 91 -9.90 -7.12 -8.25
N GLU A 92 -11.09 -6.96 -7.63
CA GLU A 92 -12.24 -7.85 -7.82
C GLU A 92 -12.67 -7.95 -9.29
N SER A 93 -12.70 -6.83 -10.02
CA SER A 93 -13.06 -6.82 -11.45
C SER A 93 -12.07 -7.53 -12.36
N LEU A 94 -10.85 -7.78 -11.89
CA LEU A 94 -9.79 -8.47 -12.64
C LEU A 94 -9.68 -9.95 -12.27
N GLY A 95 -10.50 -10.42 -11.33
CA GLY A 95 -10.55 -11.79 -10.87
C GLY A 95 -9.75 -12.05 -9.59
N LYS A 96 -9.95 -13.26 -9.03
CA LYS A 96 -9.43 -13.67 -7.72
C LYS A 96 -7.90 -13.67 -7.61
N GLU A 97 -7.20 -13.67 -8.73
CA GLU A 97 -5.73 -13.64 -8.77
C GLU A 97 -5.14 -12.25 -8.49
N VAL A 98 -5.97 -11.20 -8.60
CA VAL A 98 -5.52 -9.83 -8.37
C VAL A 98 -5.96 -9.38 -6.99
N THR A 99 -4.98 -9.01 -6.18
CA THR A 99 -5.23 -8.48 -4.84
C THR A 99 -5.19 -6.96 -4.85
N ARG A 100 -5.79 -6.34 -3.83
CA ARG A 100 -5.67 -4.88 -3.63
C ARG A 100 -4.20 -4.43 -3.54
N GLN A 101 -3.31 -5.29 -3.04
CA GLN A 101 -1.89 -5.00 -2.86
C GLN A 101 -1.20 -4.84 -4.22
N HIS A 102 -1.55 -5.66 -5.21
CA HIS A 102 -1.05 -5.53 -6.58
C HIS A 102 -1.43 -4.18 -7.19
N ILE A 103 -2.68 -3.77 -7.05
CA ILE A 103 -3.15 -2.46 -7.54
C ILE A 103 -2.43 -1.31 -6.84
N ASN A 104 -2.25 -1.40 -5.51
CA ASN A 104 -1.53 -0.38 -4.75
C ASN A 104 -0.06 -0.27 -5.14
N TYR A 105 0.60 -1.39 -5.44
CA TYR A 105 1.95 -1.40 -5.99
C TYR A 105 2.00 -0.67 -7.34
N LEU A 106 1.07 -0.97 -8.25
CA LEU A 106 1.01 -0.31 -9.57
C LEU A 106 0.72 1.19 -9.46
N LEU A 107 -0.18 1.62 -8.56
CA LEU A 107 -0.44 3.04 -8.30
C LEU A 107 0.86 3.76 -7.89
N ARG A 108 1.63 3.16 -6.97
CA ARG A 108 2.93 3.71 -6.55
C ARG A 108 3.94 3.73 -7.71
N LYS A 109 4.05 2.61 -8.44
CA LYS A 109 4.97 2.48 -9.57
C LYS A 109 4.70 3.50 -10.68
N TYR A 110 3.43 3.78 -10.95
CA TYR A 110 3.02 4.72 -12.00
C TYR A 110 2.86 6.16 -11.53
N GLY A 111 3.11 6.45 -10.24
CA GLY A 111 3.00 7.78 -9.65
C GLY A 111 1.56 8.28 -9.54
N ILE A 112 0.56 7.39 -9.46
CA ILE A 112 -0.85 7.77 -9.29
C ILE A 112 -1.13 7.95 -7.80
N PRO A 113 -1.56 9.15 -7.34
CA PRO A 113 -1.82 9.42 -5.93
C PRO A 113 -2.89 8.49 -5.37
N ARG A 114 -2.68 7.98 -4.15
CA ARG A 114 -3.67 7.13 -3.48
C ARG A 114 -4.74 8.01 -2.83
N LYS A 115 -6.00 7.59 -2.96
CA LYS A 115 -7.13 8.20 -2.25
C LYS A 115 -6.90 8.09 -0.74
N GLN A 116 -6.72 9.23 -0.07
CA GLN A 116 -6.56 9.28 1.38
C GLN A 116 -7.93 9.11 2.06
N LYS A 117 -8.35 7.86 2.25
CA LYS A 117 -9.61 7.53 2.96
C LYS A 117 -9.69 8.10 4.38
N HIS A 118 -8.57 8.31 5.05
CA HIS A 118 -8.53 8.74 6.45
C HIS A 118 -8.69 10.26 6.64
N GLN A 119 -8.39 11.07 5.61
CA GLN A 119 -8.49 12.53 5.74
C GLN A 119 -9.92 13.05 5.53
N ASN A 120 -10.71 12.37 4.69
CA ASN A 120 -12.06 12.83 4.32
C ASN A 120 -13.19 12.09 5.06
N ARG A 121 -12.90 11.27 6.07
CA ARG A 121 -13.95 10.62 6.87
C ARG A 121 -14.32 11.56 8.01
N LYS A 122 -15.58 12.03 8.04
CA LYS A 122 -16.13 12.67 9.24
C LYS A 122 -15.92 11.73 10.41
N ARG A 123 -15.30 12.21 11.48
CA ARG A 123 -15.08 11.41 12.68
C ARG A 123 -16.42 11.28 13.42
N PRO A 124 -16.64 10.17 14.17
CA PRO A 124 -17.92 9.94 14.85
C PRO A 124 -18.41 11.10 15.72
N LEU A 125 -17.49 11.90 16.28
CA LEU A 125 -17.85 13.06 17.09
C LEU A 125 -18.30 14.28 16.25
N GLN A 126 -17.80 14.44 15.02
CA GLN A 126 -18.24 15.49 14.10
C GLN A 126 -19.66 15.24 13.55
N GLU A 127 -20.13 13.99 13.64
CA GLU A 127 -21.52 13.64 13.33
C GLU A 127 -22.46 13.90 14.51
N LYS A 128 -21.93 13.91 15.74
CA LYS A 128 -22.71 14.12 16.97
C LYS A 128 -22.75 15.58 17.43
N ILE A 129 -21.71 16.35 17.16
CA ILE A 129 -21.59 17.75 17.58
C ILE A 129 -21.21 18.58 16.35
N SER A 130 -22.12 19.46 15.94
CA SER A 130 -21.86 20.41 14.87
C SER A 130 -20.89 21.50 15.32
N LYS A 131 -20.39 22.29 14.38
CA LYS A 131 -19.53 23.44 14.71
C LYS A 131 -20.29 24.48 15.54
N ASP A 132 -21.54 24.73 15.19
CA ASP A 132 -22.36 25.76 15.82
C ASP A 132 -22.78 25.34 17.23
N ASP A 133 -23.14 24.08 17.45
CA ASP A 133 -23.44 23.55 18.78
C ASP A 133 -22.22 23.63 19.70
N LEU A 134 -21.04 23.24 19.20
CA LEU A 134 -19.82 23.30 19.98
C LEU A 134 -19.42 24.75 20.31
N TYR A 135 -19.64 25.68 19.37
CA TYR A 135 -19.42 27.09 19.61
C TYR A 135 -20.39 27.64 20.65
N TYR A 136 -21.67 27.30 20.56
CA TYR A 136 -22.68 27.71 21.53
C TYR A 136 -22.35 27.20 22.94
N LEU A 137 -22.12 25.88 23.09
CA LEU A 137 -21.80 25.28 24.39
C LEU A 137 -20.51 25.83 25.01
N TYR A 138 -19.47 26.03 24.18
CA TYR A 138 -18.19 26.49 24.67
C TYR A 138 -18.19 28.01 24.90
N ILE A 139 -18.54 28.83 23.90
CA ILE A 139 -18.38 30.28 23.95
C ILE A 139 -19.57 30.98 24.61
N ILE A 140 -20.79 30.58 24.30
CA ILE A 140 -22.00 31.26 24.78
C ILE A 140 -22.37 30.77 26.18
N GLU A 141 -22.49 29.45 26.35
CA GLU A 141 -22.81 28.81 27.64
C GLU A 141 -21.59 28.70 28.57
N GLN A 142 -20.39 29.09 28.10
CA GLN A 142 -19.13 29.06 28.85
C GLN A 142 -18.73 27.70 29.44
N LYS A 143 -19.36 26.59 29.03
CA LYS A 143 -19.01 25.25 29.52
C LYS A 143 -17.54 24.94 29.26
N SER A 144 -16.91 24.24 30.19
CA SER A 144 -15.55 23.72 30.04
C SER A 144 -15.53 22.53 29.04
N GLN A 145 -14.35 22.25 28.49
CA GLN A 145 -14.17 21.08 27.62
C GLN A 145 -14.50 19.76 28.34
N ALA A 146 -14.34 19.71 29.67
CA ALA A 146 -14.63 18.53 30.48
C ALA A 146 -16.14 18.33 30.67
N GLU A 147 -16.91 19.40 30.88
CA GLU A 147 -18.37 19.33 31.01
C GLU A 147 -19.02 18.93 29.69
N ILE A 148 -18.61 19.55 28.58
CA ILE A 148 -19.07 19.15 27.25
C ILE A 148 -18.71 17.69 26.99
N ALA A 149 -17.49 17.26 27.34
CA ALA A 149 -17.09 15.88 27.18
C ALA A 149 -17.97 14.91 27.98
N LYS A 150 -18.34 15.26 29.21
CA LYS A 150 -19.24 14.47 30.06
C LYS A 150 -20.64 14.38 29.45
N GLU A 151 -21.18 15.49 28.94
CA GLU A 151 -22.50 15.55 28.29
C GLU A 151 -22.60 14.64 27.07
N TYR A 152 -21.53 14.57 26.27
CA TYR A 152 -21.48 13.72 25.07
C TYR A 152 -20.84 12.34 25.32
N ASN A 153 -20.54 11.99 26.58
CA ASN A 153 -19.88 10.75 26.99
C ASN A 153 -18.60 10.46 26.19
N VAL A 154 -17.72 11.46 26.10
CA VAL A 154 -16.41 11.38 25.42
C VAL A 154 -15.30 11.89 26.34
N ASN A 155 -14.05 11.73 25.91
CA ASN A 155 -12.90 12.31 26.58
C ASN A 155 -12.74 13.80 26.22
N SER A 156 -12.31 14.64 27.17
CA SER A 156 -12.03 16.07 26.94
C SER A 156 -11.01 16.33 25.83
N ARG A 157 -10.03 15.43 25.63
CA ARG A 157 -9.10 15.48 24.49
C ARG A 157 -9.82 15.38 23.15
N SER A 158 -10.92 14.64 23.07
CA SER A 158 -11.73 14.54 21.85
C SER A 158 -12.43 15.86 21.54
N ILE A 159 -12.90 16.59 22.56
CA ILE A 159 -13.46 17.94 22.42
C ILE A 159 -12.41 18.94 21.98
N SER A 160 -11.24 18.95 22.63
CA SER A 160 -10.11 19.82 22.25
C SER A 160 -9.68 19.59 20.79
N TYR A 161 -9.61 18.32 20.36
CA TYR A 161 -9.30 17.98 18.98
C TYR A 161 -10.42 18.42 18.00
N LEU A 162 -11.68 18.28 18.39
CA LEU A 162 -12.82 18.73 17.58
C LEU A 162 -12.82 20.26 17.41
N MET A 163 -12.54 21.00 18.49
CA MET A 163 -12.36 22.46 18.44
C MET A 163 -11.25 22.85 17.47
N SER A 164 -10.12 22.13 17.48
CA SER A 164 -9.02 22.35 16.54
C SER A 164 -9.47 22.14 15.08
N ILE A 165 -10.26 21.12 14.79
CA ILE A 165 -10.80 20.89 13.44
C ILE A 165 -11.76 22.01 13.01
N TYR A 166 -12.60 22.50 13.93
CA TYR A 166 -13.58 23.55 13.64
C TYR A 166 -13.02 24.97 13.70
N GLY A 167 -11.77 25.14 14.13
CA GLY A 167 -11.09 26.43 14.25
C GLY A 167 -11.51 27.24 15.49
N ILE A 168 -12.03 26.58 16.53
CA ILE A 168 -12.43 27.23 17.78
C ILE A 168 -11.20 27.32 18.69
N LYS A 169 -10.80 28.53 19.09
CA LYS A 169 -9.65 28.75 19.97
C LYS A 169 -10.00 28.34 21.40
N SER A 170 -9.04 27.71 22.09
CA SER A 170 -9.18 27.43 23.52
C SER A 170 -9.06 28.73 24.31
N ARG A 171 -9.93 28.90 25.32
CA ARG A 171 -9.75 29.88 26.39
C ARG A 171 -8.42 29.64 27.10
N GLY A 172 -7.79 30.73 27.55
CA GLY A 172 -6.53 30.66 28.30
C GLY A 172 -6.71 29.95 29.64
N LYS A 173 -5.62 29.49 30.26
CA LYS A 173 -5.65 28.75 31.54
C LYS A 173 -6.36 29.50 32.67
N THR A 174 -6.39 30.84 32.62
CA THR A 174 -7.05 31.73 33.58
C THR A 174 -8.57 31.85 33.38
N GLU A 175 -9.10 31.49 32.22
CA GLU A 175 -10.53 31.63 31.86
C GLU A 175 -11.27 30.30 31.76
N ALA A 176 -10.55 29.17 31.85
CA ALA A 176 -11.10 27.82 31.68
C ALA A 176 -11.50 27.15 33.00
N ASN A 177 -11.22 27.77 34.13
CA ASN A 177 -11.32 27.17 35.48
C ASN A 177 -12.38 27.85 36.38
N ASN A 178 -13.23 28.71 35.82
CA ASN A 178 -14.41 29.26 36.49
C ASN A 178 -15.63 28.39 36.19
#